data_AF-A0A935XAB5-F1
#
_entry.id   AF-A0A935XAB5-F1
#
_cell.length_a   1.000
_cell.length_b   1.000
_cell.length_c   1.000
_cell.angle_alpha   90.00
_cell.angle_beta   90.00
_cell.angle_gamma   90.00
#
_symmetry.space_group_name_H-M   'P 1'
#
loop_
_entity.id
_entity.type
_entity.pdbx_description
1 polymer ?
#
loop_
_entity_poly.entity_id
_entity_poly.type
_entity_poly.pdbx_seq_one_letter_code
_entity_poly.pdbx_strand_id
1 'polypeptide(L)'
;MNIDVTGTLPVYFPTESMYRGDILIGGKLTASLDDGLEVKGTAGASGDQFIVVPPDILTFDFSQFSAMDNLGLIIDGVDGFLAVVQDFLDGDVAGLKMPLIGDKLSGAATFIQDFRESFIDGLRDVVQTSNDPTSNYISVQLFNLLHSTLGILEDRNEDGTVTVEDVGLTTNVDQAGVAAKDIFMQWNLRLGGQLVDVGTGIDFDLGLPGLGLETRGEVKVDIGWSVDFGFGIGGGQGFYLDLSDDDELALEVDVKLPGAGITGTLGFLQFEANDKGGTGLGASIVANLTTTSGEDERVGLLRMGDIRVNAGVAAEAKVDLAMQLRLNSEFVPNAATAFPKVVGDFFLDWSIGDRDKNEYVSLGGLGDAIGAGCTSSSSATWAWTWARSSRTTSRPSWPR
;
A
#
# COMPACT_ATOMS: atom_id res chain seq x y z
N MET A 1 -45.82 5.08 32.93
CA MET A 1 -45.35 4.33 31.75
C MET A 1 -44.11 3.58 32.16
N ASN A 2 -44.06 2.26 31.94
CA ASN A 2 -42.92 1.45 32.30
C ASN A 2 -42.43 0.73 31.05
N ILE A 3 -41.13 0.83 30.75
CA ILE A 3 -40.48 0.12 29.66
C ILE A 3 -39.32 -0.65 30.26
N ASP A 4 -39.27 -1.94 29.99
CA ASP A 4 -38.14 -2.80 30.35
C ASP A 4 -37.41 -3.22 29.07
N VAL A 5 -36.09 -3.20 29.12
CA VAL A 5 -35.19 -3.68 28.06
C VAL A 5 -34.26 -4.70 28.70
N THR A 6 -34.24 -5.91 28.14
CA THR A 6 -33.31 -6.97 28.53
C THR A 6 -32.69 -7.56 27.29
N GLY A 7 -31.38 -7.78 27.32
CA GLY A 7 -30.63 -8.39 26.24
C GLY A 7 -29.57 -9.34 26.79
N THR A 8 -29.29 -10.38 26.03
CA THR A 8 -28.22 -11.34 26.30
C THR A 8 -27.39 -11.39 25.03
N LEU A 9 -26.12 -11.02 25.14
CA LEU A 9 -25.17 -11.08 24.04
C LEU A 9 -24.18 -12.21 24.33
N PRO A 10 -24.35 -13.38 23.71
CA PRO A 10 -23.39 -14.47 23.88
C PRO A 10 -22.07 -14.07 23.23
N VAL A 11 -20.99 -14.23 24.00
CA VAL A 11 -19.63 -13.96 23.52
C VAL A 11 -19.00 -15.29 23.15
N TYR A 12 -18.56 -15.37 21.90
CA TYR A 12 -17.74 -16.46 21.40
C TYR A 12 -16.36 -15.88 21.12
N PHE A 13 -15.34 -16.39 21.81
CA PHE A 13 -13.97 -15.89 21.73
C PHE A 13 -13.00 -16.97 22.23
N PRO A 14 -11.79 -17.11 21.67
CA PRO A 14 -11.22 -16.30 20.59
C PRO A 14 -11.74 -16.65 19.20
N THR A 15 -12.35 -17.82 19.05
CA THR A 15 -12.96 -18.27 17.80
C THR A 15 -14.49 -18.23 17.92
N GLU A 16 -15.18 -18.21 16.77
CA GLU A 16 -16.65 -18.23 16.71
C GLU A 16 -17.29 -19.49 17.31
N SER A 17 -16.52 -20.55 17.49
CA SER A 17 -16.97 -21.82 18.08
C SER A 17 -16.86 -21.88 19.60
N MET A 18 -16.16 -20.93 20.23
CA MET A 18 -15.75 -20.97 21.64
C MET A 18 -16.63 -20.08 22.52
N TYR A 19 -17.74 -20.62 23.04
CA TYR A 19 -18.62 -19.87 23.94
C TYR A 19 -17.93 -19.52 25.27
N ARG A 20 -17.96 -18.23 25.65
CA ARG A 20 -17.28 -17.69 26.83
C ARG A 20 -18.22 -17.21 27.93
N GLY A 21 -19.49 -17.02 27.60
CA GLY A 21 -20.48 -16.46 28.51
C GLY A 21 -21.26 -15.35 27.85
N ASP A 22 -22.24 -14.86 28.59
CA ASP A 22 -23.17 -13.84 28.11
C ASP A 22 -22.82 -12.48 28.72
N ILE A 23 -22.74 -11.45 27.88
CA ILE A 23 -22.87 -10.07 28.33
C ILE A 23 -24.36 -9.79 28.52
N LEU A 24 -24.73 -9.42 29.75
CA LEU A 24 -26.12 -9.13 30.09
C LEU A 24 -26.37 -7.63 29.97
N ILE A 25 -27.47 -7.27 29.32
CA ILE A 25 -27.96 -5.90 29.17
C ILE A 25 -29.33 -5.82 29.85
N GLY A 26 -29.55 -4.82 30.69
CA GLY A 26 -30.79 -4.68 31.44
C GLY A 26 -31.06 -3.24 31.84
N GLY A 27 -32.20 -2.69 31.44
CA GLY A 27 -32.61 -1.35 31.84
C GLY A 27 -34.12 -1.22 31.97
N LYS A 28 -34.55 -0.37 32.89
CA LYS A 28 -35.95 -0.02 33.13
C LYS A 28 -36.13 1.49 33.11
N LEU A 29 -37.09 1.94 32.31
CA LEU A 29 -37.59 3.30 32.31
C LEU A 29 -38.95 3.33 33.01
N THR A 30 -39.09 4.16 34.03
CA THR A 30 -40.35 4.39 34.75
C THR A 30 -40.71 5.86 34.63
N ALA A 31 -41.95 6.17 34.26
CA ALA A 31 -42.46 7.53 34.20
C ALA A 31 -43.80 7.63 34.96
N SER A 32 -43.87 8.41 36.03
CA SER A 32 -45.09 8.69 36.78
C SER A 32 -45.24 10.19 37.03
N LEU A 33 -46.48 10.62 37.33
CA LEU A 33 -46.76 12.02 37.68
C LEU A 33 -46.24 12.39 39.08
N ASP A 34 -46.08 11.39 39.96
CA ASP A 34 -45.67 11.57 41.34
C ASP A 34 -44.14 11.53 41.51
N ASP A 35 -43.46 10.66 40.76
CA ASP A 35 -42.02 10.37 40.89
C ASP A 35 -41.18 10.84 39.68
N GLY A 36 -41.83 11.35 38.63
CA GLY A 36 -41.15 11.84 37.42
C GLY A 36 -40.61 10.71 36.52
N LEU A 37 -39.49 10.96 35.85
CA LEU A 37 -38.81 10.02 34.95
C LEU A 37 -37.61 9.39 35.67
N GLU A 38 -37.59 8.06 35.75
CA GLU A 38 -36.52 7.29 36.39
C GLU A 38 -35.97 6.24 35.42
N VAL A 39 -34.64 6.18 35.31
CA VAL A 39 -33.91 5.15 34.56
C VAL A 39 -33.07 4.35 35.53
N LYS A 40 -33.22 3.03 35.54
CA LYS A 40 -32.45 2.11 36.39
C LYS A 40 -31.91 0.94 35.59
N GLY A 41 -30.70 0.50 35.93
CA GLY A 41 -30.18 -0.77 35.44
C GLY A 41 -30.96 -1.92 36.06
N THR A 42 -31.07 -3.04 35.35
CA THR A 42 -31.76 -4.26 35.83
C THR A 42 -30.94 -5.54 35.65
N ALA A 43 -29.72 -5.43 35.12
CA ALA A 43 -28.79 -6.54 34.96
C ALA A 43 -27.92 -6.73 36.22
N GLY A 44 -27.25 -7.89 36.27
CA GLY A 44 -26.33 -8.26 37.35
C GLY A 44 -27.01 -8.90 38.54
N ALA A 45 -26.19 -9.50 39.41
CA ALA A 45 -26.68 -10.19 40.60
C ALA A 45 -27.45 -9.27 41.56
N SER A 46 -27.11 -7.97 41.56
CA SER A 46 -27.75 -6.93 42.35
C SER A 46 -28.94 -6.25 41.65
N GLY A 47 -29.13 -6.50 40.34
CA GLY A 47 -30.25 -5.98 39.56
C GLY A 47 -30.29 -4.46 39.40
N ASP A 48 -29.13 -3.81 39.44
CA ASP A 48 -28.95 -2.34 39.38
C ASP A 48 -28.01 -1.89 38.25
N GLN A 49 -27.41 -2.83 37.51
CA GLN A 49 -26.44 -2.55 36.46
C GLN A 49 -27.11 -2.50 35.09
N PHE A 50 -26.62 -1.64 34.18
CA PHE A 50 -27.12 -1.59 32.80
C PHE A 50 -26.49 -2.65 31.91
N ILE A 51 -25.21 -2.94 32.15
CA ILE A 51 -24.41 -3.91 31.40
C ILE A 51 -23.60 -4.70 32.43
N VAL A 52 -23.56 -6.02 32.27
CA VAL A 52 -22.72 -6.91 33.08
C VAL A 52 -21.85 -7.75 32.16
N VAL A 53 -20.56 -7.58 32.34
CA VAL A 53 -19.52 -8.35 31.66
C VAL A 53 -18.93 -9.32 32.69
N PRO A 54 -19.01 -10.64 32.48
CA PRO A 54 -18.38 -11.61 33.37
C PRO A 54 -16.86 -11.36 33.51
N PRO A 55 -16.31 -11.37 34.73
CA PRO A 55 -14.92 -10.94 34.99
C PRO A 55 -13.85 -11.80 34.31
N ASP A 56 -14.17 -13.03 33.92
CA ASP A 56 -13.24 -13.97 33.27
C ASP A 56 -13.56 -14.19 31.78
N ILE A 57 -14.48 -13.40 31.19
CA ILE A 57 -14.89 -13.58 29.80
C ILE A 57 -13.72 -13.37 28.83
N LEU A 58 -12.72 -12.57 29.24
CA LEU A 58 -11.48 -12.27 28.50
C LEU A 58 -10.21 -12.88 29.11
N THR A 59 -10.31 -13.82 30.06
CA THR A 59 -9.14 -14.47 30.68
C THR A 59 -8.87 -15.82 30.02
N PHE A 60 -7.66 -16.03 29.49
CA PHE A 60 -7.34 -17.23 28.69
C PHE A 60 -6.11 -17.96 29.22
N ASP A 61 -6.16 -19.29 29.13
CA ASP A 61 -5.02 -20.17 29.32
C ASP A 61 -4.77 -20.92 28.01
N PHE A 62 -3.83 -20.40 27.21
CA PHE A 62 -3.47 -20.97 25.92
C PHE A 62 -2.76 -22.33 26.04
N SER A 63 -2.35 -22.74 27.24
CA SER A 63 -1.75 -24.06 27.46
C SER A 63 -2.75 -25.22 27.33
N GLN A 64 -4.05 -24.92 27.33
CA GLN A 64 -5.12 -25.91 27.25
C GLN A 64 -5.71 -26.08 25.84
N PHE A 65 -5.27 -25.28 24.88
CA PHE A 65 -5.78 -25.32 23.51
C PHE A 65 -5.31 -26.59 22.81
N SER A 66 -6.24 -27.27 22.14
CA SER A 66 -5.87 -28.34 21.22
C SER A 66 -5.16 -27.75 20.00
N ALA A 67 -4.44 -28.58 19.24
CA ALA A 67 -3.86 -28.17 17.98
C ALA A 67 -4.92 -27.55 17.04
N MET A 68 -6.19 -28.00 17.08
CA MET A 68 -7.24 -27.48 16.20
C MET A 68 -7.75 -26.08 16.62
N ASP A 69 -7.86 -25.81 17.94
CA ASP A 69 -8.28 -24.49 18.44
C ASP A 69 -7.22 -23.42 18.13
N ASN A 70 -5.97 -23.84 18.22
CA ASN A 70 -4.78 -23.09 17.84
C ASN A 70 -4.73 -22.75 16.34
N LEU A 71 -5.35 -23.56 15.48
CA LEU A 71 -5.41 -23.31 14.03
C LEU A 71 -6.54 -22.34 13.66
N GLY A 72 -7.69 -22.41 14.34
CA GLY A 72 -8.74 -21.40 14.21
C GLY A 72 -8.22 -20.01 14.60
N LEU A 73 -7.43 -19.95 15.68
CA LEU A 73 -6.73 -18.74 16.10
C LEU A 73 -5.80 -18.15 15.04
N ILE A 74 -5.05 -18.99 14.32
CA ILE A 74 -4.19 -18.53 13.22
C ILE A 74 -5.05 -17.94 12.10
N ILE A 75 -6.12 -18.64 11.69
CA ILE A 75 -7.01 -18.16 10.63
C ILE A 75 -7.62 -16.80 10.99
N ASP A 76 -8.21 -16.67 12.18
CA ASP A 76 -8.84 -15.42 12.63
C ASP A 76 -7.82 -14.29 12.79
N GLY A 77 -6.61 -14.60 13.25
CA GLY A 77 -5.54 -13.64 13.39
C GLY A 77 -4.97 -13.14 12.07
N VAL A 78 -4.76 -14.05 11.10
CA VAL A 78 -4.36 -13.64 9.75
C VAL A 78 -5.48 -12.84 9.08
N ASP A 79 -6.74 -13.24 9.24
CA ASP A 79 -7.89 -12.50 8.72
C ASP A 79 -7.91 -11.05 9.19
N GLY A 80 -7.67 -10.83 10.50
CA GLY A 80 -7.55 -9.50 11.07
C GLY A 80 -6.39 -8.68 10.50
N PHE A 81 -5.21 -9.28 10.29
CA PHE A 81 -4.08 -8.61 9.65
C PHE A 81 -4.38 -8.26 8.19
N LEU A 82 -4.97 -9.18 7.43
CA LEU A 82 -5.35 -8.95 6.03
C LEU A 82 -6.41 -7.86 5.87
N ALA A 83 -7.28 -7.68 6.86
CA ALA A 83 -8.19 -6.54 6.89
C ALA A 83 -7.42 -5.20 7.02
N VAL A 84 -6.36 -5.13 7.83
CA VAL A 84 -5.50 -3.94 7.92
C VAL A 84 -4.79 -3.66 6.59
N VAL A 85 -4.28 -4.70 5.93
CA VAL A 85 -3.67 -4.59 4.60
C VAL A 85 -4.69 -4.07 3.57
N GLN A 86 -5.91 -4.59 3.61
CA GLN A 86 -6.99 -4.15 2.74
C GLN A 86 -7.34 -2.67 2.96
N ASP A 87 -7.53 -2.25 4.21
CA ASP A 87 -7.81 -0.84 4.54
C ASP A 87 -6.68 0.09 4.06
N PHE A 88 -5.42 -0.37 4.14
CA PHE A 88 -4.27 0.38 3.63
C PHE A 88 -4.30 0.54 2.11
N LEU A 89 -4.52 -0.56 1.38
CA LEU A 89 -4.53 -0.55 -0.09
C LEU A 89 -5.77 0.11 -0.69
N ASP A 90 -6.91 0.06 0.02
CA ASP A 90 -8.12 0.82 -0.34
C ASP A 90 -7.96 2.33 -0.12
N GLY A 91 -6.82 2.75 0.45
CA GLY A 91 -6.44 4.14 0.60
C GLY A 91 -7.17 4.84 1.75
N ASP A 92 -7.75 4.09 2.69
CA ASP A 92 -8.34 4.57 3.94
C ASP A 92 -7.31 4.47 5.08
N VAL A 93 -6.06 4.88 4.80
CA VAL A 93 -4.98 4.91 5.80
C VAL A 93 -5.24 6.05 6.78
N ALA A 94 -5.56 5.73 8.02
CA ALA A 94 -5.77 6.71 9.09
C ALA A 94 -6.80 7.81 8.77
N GLY A 95 -7.81 7.49 7.93
CA GLY A 95 -8.87 8.42 7.52
C GLY A 95 -8.46 9.47 6.47
N LEU A 96 -7.29 9.30 5.85
CA LEU A 96 -6.79 10.17 4.78
C LEU A 96 -6.94 9.45 3.43
N LYS A 97 -7.86 9.94 2.58
CA LYS A 97 -7.96 9.45 1.20
C LYS A 97 -6.70 9.82 0.41
N MET A 98 -5.97 8.82 -0.05
CA MET A 98 -4.75 9.04 -0.83
C MET A 98 -5.05 9.79 -2.14
N PRO A 99 -4.54 11.02 -2.32
CA PRO A 99 -4.71 11.75 -3.56
C PRO A 99 -3.71 11.17 -4.56
N LEU A 100 -4.19 10.41 -5.54
CA LEU A 100 -3.56 10.07 -6.85
C LEU A 100 -3.99 8.69 -7.37
N ILE A 101 -4.68 7.90 -6.55
CA ILE A 101 -5.15 6.57 -6.94
C ILE A 101 -6.62 6.68 -7.35
N GLY A 102 -6.87 6.99 -8.62
CA GLY A 102 -8.23 7.03 -9.17
C GLY A 102 -8.90 5.65 -9.24
N ASP A 103 -10.10 5.59 -9.83
CA ASP A 103 -10.96 4.39 -9.97
C ASP A 103 -10.30 3.17 -10.65
N LYS A 104 -9.10 3.34 -11.25
CA LYS A 104 -8.36 2.26 -11.93
C LYS A 104 -7.72 1.26 -10.97
N LEU A 105 -7.73 1.52 -9.66
CA LEU A 105 -7.28 0.56 -8.64
C LEU A 105 -8.41 -0.31 -8.08
N SER A 106 -9.64 -0.24 -8.61
CA SER A 106 -10.72 -1.16 -8.22
C SER A 106 -10.35 -2.64 -8.45
N GLY A 107 -9.41 -2.91 -9.35
CA GLY A 107 -8.83 -4.24 -9.55
C GLY A 107 -7.90 -4.70 -8.42
N ALA A 108 -7.22 -3.78 -7.72
CA ALA A 108 -6.35 -4.12 -6.59
C ALA A 108 -7.15 -4.50 -5.34
N ALA A 109 -8.28 -3.83 -5.10
CA ALA A 109 -9.22 -4.21 -4.04
C ALA A 109 -9.77 -5.64 -4.26
N THR A 110 -10.05 -6.01 -5.52
CA THR A 110 -10.49 -7.36 -5.88
C THR A 110 -9.36 -8.38 -5.69
N PHE A 111 -8.13 -8.04 -6.08
CA PHE A 111 -6.95 -8.87 -5.88
C PHE A 111 -6.70 -9.19 -4.39
N ILE A 112 -6.84 -8.21 -3.50
CA ILE A 112 -6.63 -8.42 -2.06
C ILE A 112 -7.73 -9.26 -1.44
N GLN A 113 -8.98 -9.06 -1.87
CA GLN A 113 -10.08 -9.92 -1.47
C GLN A 113 -9.85 -11.37 -1.93
N ASP A 114 -9.48 -11.57 -3.21
CA ASP A 114 -9.17 -12.88 -3.77
C ASP A 114 -7.97 -13.54 -3.06
N PHE A 115 -6.95 -12.74 -2.72
CA PHE A 115 -5.80 -13.18 -1.91
C PHE A 115 -6.24 -13.64 -0.52
N ARG A 116 -7.04 -12.83 0.19
CA ARG A 116 -7.54 -13.15 1.53
C ARG A 116 -8.37 -14.43 1.52
N GLU A 117 -9.33 -14.55 0.60
CA GLU A 117 -10.16 -15.74 0.46
C GLU A 117 -9.29 -16.97 0.14
N SER A 118 -8.40 -16.87 -0.86
CA SER A 118 -7.55 -17.98 -1.29
C SER A 118 -6.51 -18.38 -0.25
N PHE A 119 -5.94 -17.41 0.48
CA PHE A 119 -4.97 -17.65 1.54
C PHE A 119 -5.63 -18.34 2.74
N ILE A 120 -6.79 -17.83 3.17
CA ILE A 120 -7.55 -18.41 4.30
C ILE A 120 -8.04 -19.82 3.95
N ASP A 121 -8.59 -20.01 2.75
CA ASP A 121 -9.05 -21.32 2.32
C ASP A 121 -7.88 -22.30 2.14
N GLY A 122 -6.76 -21.86 1.55
CA GLY A 122 -5.54 -22.65 1.46
C GLY A 122 -5.00 -23.03 2.83
N LEU A 123 -4.91 -22.09 3.76
CA LEU A 123 -4.48 -22.33 5.14
C LEU A 123 -5.41 -23.32 5.86
N ARG A 124 -6.73 -23.19 5.65
CA ARG A 124 -7.73 -24.12 6.20
C ARG A 124 -7.56 -25.53 5.64
N ASP A 125 -7.29 -25.69 4.35
CA ASP A 125 -7.08 -26.99 3.71
C ASP A 125 -5.81 -27.69 4.23
N VAL A 126 -4.73 -26.92 4.35
CA VAL A 126 -3.44 -27.38 4.93
C VAL A 126 -3.63 -27.90 6.35
N VAL A 127 -4.47 -27.21 7.11
CA VAL A 127 -4.85 -27.59 8.47
C VAL A 127 -5.71 -28.84 8.50
N GLN A 128 -6.77 -28.91 7.69
CA GLN A 128 -7.73 -30.02 7.71
C GLN A 128 -7.14 -31.34 7.22
N THR A 129 -6.12 -31.28 6.37
CA THR A 129 -5.47 -32.47 5.79
C THR A 129 -4.28 -32.98 6.61
N SER A 130 -3.85 -32.26 7.65
CA SER A 130 -2.71 -32.63 8.48
C SER A 130 -3.12 -33.52 9.66
N ASN A 131 -2.69 -34.78 9.63
CA ASN A 131 -2.78 -35.69 10.79
C ASN A 131 -1.55 -35.61 11.72
N ASP A 132 -0.52 -34.84 11.34
CA ASP A 132 0.73 -34.62 12.09
C ASP A 132 1.41 -33.32 11.58
N PRO A 133 1.06 -32.14 12.13
CA PRO A 133 1.55 -30.85 11.66
C PRO A 133 2.99 -30.62 12.15
N THR A 134 3.94 -31.30 11.53
CA THR A 134 5.36 -30.96 11.71
C THR A 134 5.65 -29.60 11.08
N SER A 135 6.67 -28.91 11.60
CA SER A 135 7.09 -27.59 11.13
C SER A 135 7.40 -27.56 9.62
N ASN A 136 8.08 -28.59 9.12
CA ASN A 136 8.37 -28.76 7.69
C ASN A 136 7.11 -28.91 6.83
N TYR A 137 6.04 -29.53 7.36
CA TYR A 137 4.81 -29.71 6.60
C TYR A 137 4.11 -28.37 6.37
N ILE A 138 3.94 -27.56 7.41
CA ILE A 138 3.27 -26.24 7.30
C ILE A 138 4.06 -25.33 6.36
N SER A 139 5.39 -25.27 6.47
CA SER A 139 6.22 -24.44 5.58
C SER A 139 6.11 -24.85 4.11
N VAL A 140 6.11 -26.15 3.80
CA VAL A 140 5.92 -26.65 2.42
C VAL A 140 4.56 -26.28 1.88
N GLN A 141 3.53 -26.35 2.71
CA GLN A 141 2.18 -26.01 2.31
C GLN A 141 1.98 -24.51 2.08
N LEU A 142 2.50 -23.67 2.98
CA LEU A 142 2.55 -22.22 2.78
C LEU A 142 3.30 -21.87 1.49
N PHE A 143 4.42 -22.54 1.21
CA PHE A 143 5.15 -22.35 -0.05
C PHE A 143 4.30 -22.71 -1.27
N ASN A 144 3.65 -23.88 -1.30
CA ASN A 144 2.81 -24.28 -2.42
C ASN A 144 1.64 -23.30 -2.65
N LEU A 145 1.04 -22.79 -1.56
CA LEU A 145 -0.02 -21.80 -1.62
C LEU A 145 0.50 -20.47 -2.19
N LEU A 146 1.49 -19.87 -1.52
CA LEU A 146 1.97 -18.52 -1.80
C LEU A 146 2.76 -18.42 -3.11
N HIS A 147 3.58 -19.42 -3.42
CA HIS A 147 4.37 -19.46 -4.65
C HIS A 147 3.62 -20.08 -5.82
N SER A 148 3.12 -21.32 -5.67
CA SER A 148 2.61 -22.08 -6.83
C SER A 148 1.16 -21.73 -7.18
N THR A 149 0.34 -21.40 -6.19
CA THR A 149 -1.09 -21.12 -6.40
C THR A 149 -1.32 -19.64 -6.62
N LEU A 150 -0.74 -18.80 -5.75
CA LEU A 150 -0.96 -17.36 -5.75
C LEU A 150 0.09 -16.58 -6.54
N GLY A 151 1.34 -17.07 -6.60
CA GLY A 151 2.41 -16.39 -7.33
C GLY A 151 2.86 -15.07 -6.70
N ILE A 152 2.76 -14.94 -5.38
CA ILE A 152 3.01 -13.69 -4.62
C ILE A 152 4.14 -13.82 -3.61
N LEU A 153 4.73 -15.01 -3.42
CA LEU A 153 5.88 -15.18 -2.53
C LEU A 153 7.11 -14.53 -3.19
N GLU A 154 7.72 -13.57 -2.49
CA GLU A 154 8.98 -12.97 -2.91
C GLU A 154 10.18 -13.74 -2.37
N ASP A 155 11.35 -13.45 -2.95
CA ASP A 155 12.65 -13.94 -2.48
C ASP A 155 13.02 -13.15 -1.21
N ARG A 156 12.79 -13.78 -0.05
CA ARG A 156 13.00 -13.18 1.27
C ARG A 156 14.46 -13.28 1.71
N ASN A 157 15.17 -14.34 1.29
CA ASN A 157 16.56 -14.55 1.68
C ASN A 157 17.57 -13.86 0.74
N GLU A 158 17.08 -13.24 -0.34
CA GLU A 158 17.82 -12.50 -1.37
C GLU A 158 18.86 -13.36 -2.11
N ASP A 159 18.60 -14.66 -2.26
CA ASP A 159 19.49 -15.59 -2.96
C ASP A 159 19.31 -15.60 -4.49
N GLY A 160 18.29 -14.88 -4.98
CA GLY A 160 17.91 -14.76 -6.38
C GLY A 160 16.88 -15.80 -6.84
N THR A 161 16.38 -16.66 -5.96
CA THR A 161 15.43 -17.73 -6.29
C THR A 161 14.34 -17.91 -5.23
N VAL A 162 13.08 -17.88 -5.66
CA VAL A 162 11.96 -18.17 -4.74
C VAL A 162 11.84 -19.67 -4.51
N THR A 163 12.11 -20.12 -3.28
CA THR A 163 12.06 -21.50 -2.82
C THR A 163 11.34 -21.64 -1.48
N VAL A 164 11.24 -22.87 -0.94
CA VAL A 164 10.64 -23.09 0.39
C VAL A 164 11.43 -22.41 1.52
N GLU A 165 12.70 -22.05 1.29
CA GLU A 165 13.52 -21.34 2.27
C GLU A 165 13.05 -19.89 2.50
N ASP A 166 12.28 -19.34 1.56
CA ASP A 166 11.63 -18.03 1.71
C ASP A 166 10.45 -18.05 2.67
N VAL A 167 9.90 -19.24 2.96
CA VAL A 167 8.99 -19.43 4.09
C VAL A 167 9.82 -19.56 5.37
N GLY A 168 10.19 -18.41 5.93
CA GLY A 168 11.10 -18.31 7.06
C GLY A 168 10.52 -18.94 8.31
N LEU A 169 11.04 -20.09 8.73
CA LEU A 169 10.59 -20.77 9.94
C LEU A 169 11.58 -20.56 11.09
N THR A 170 11.11 -20.01 12.20
CA THR A 170 11.83 -19.98 13.48
C THR A 170 11.07 -20.77 14.54
N THR A 171 11.70 -21.75 15.18
CA THR A 171 11.05 -22.59 16.18
C THR A 171 12.05 -23.17 17.19
N ASN A 172 11.55 -23.53 18.37
CA ASN A 172 12.27 -24.28 19.40
C ASN A 172 11.61 -25.63 19.74
N VAL A 173 10.70 -26.14 18.90
CA VAL A 173 9.95 -27.39 19.16
C VAL A 173 10.88 -28.60 19.38
N ASP A 174 11.98 -28.68 18.64
CA ASP A 174 12.95 -29.77 18.74
C ASP A 174 14.03 -29.54 19.81
N GLN A 175 14.00 -28.41 20.51
CA GLN A 175 14.98 -28.07 21.53
C GLN A 175 14.67 -28.79 22.84
N ALA A 176 15.52 -29.74 23.22
CA ALA A 176 15.37 -30.47 24.48
C ALA A 176 15.41 -29.54 25.71
N GLY A 177 14.48 -29.74 26.64
CA GLY A 177 14.44 -29.02 27.91
C GLY A 177 13.66 -27.70 27.91
N VAL A 178 13.06 -27.32 26.78
CA VAL A 178 12.09 -26.21 26.71
C VAL A 178 10.78 -26.65 27.38
N ALA A 179 10.22 -25.82 28.27
CA ALA A 179 8.93 -26.11 28.88
C ALA A 179 7.82 -25.97 27.84
N ALA A 180 6.78 -26.80 27.91
CA ALA A 180 5.70 -26.83 26.90
C ALA A 180 5.06 -25.45 26.63
N LYS A 181 4.94 -24.61 27.67
CA LYS A 181 4.43 -23.23 27.55
C LYS A 181 5.34 -22.27 26.78
N ASP A 182 6.64 -22.58 26.70
CA ASP A 182 7.67 -21.74 26.09
C ASP A 182 8.02 -22.25 24.67
N ILE A 183 7.39 -23.33 24.21
CA ILE A 183 7.50 -23.82 22.84
C ILE A 183 6.80 -22.84 21.90
N PHE A 184 7.42 -22.53 20.76
CA PHE A 184 6.83 -21.69 19.71
C PHE A 184 7.24 -22.13 18.30
N MET A 185 6.44 -21.69 17.34
CA MET A 185 6.71 -21.76 15.91
C MET A 185 6.31 -20.43 15.29
N GLN A 186 7.19 -19.86 14.48
CA GLN A 186 6.97 -18.58 13.81
C GLN A 186 7.32 -18.72 12.34
N TRP A 187 6.47 -18.13 11.50
CA TRP A 187 6.69 -17.97 10.08
C TRP A 187 6.84 -16.48 9.76
N ASN A 188 7.87 -16.14 8.98
CA ASN A 188 8.07 -14.82 8.39
C ASN A 188 8.06 -14.98 6.88
N LEU A 189 7.21 -14.19 6.22
CA LEU A 189 6.93 -14.25 4.80
C LEU A 189 7.11 -12.85 4.21
N ARG A 190 7.69 -12.78 3.01
CA ARG A 190 7.65 -11.57 2.19
C ARG A 190 6.75 -11.82 0.99
N LEU A 191 5.68 -11.06 0.91
CA LEU A 191 4.66 -11.18 -0.13
C LEU A 191 4.68 -9.93 -1.00
N GLY A 192 4.44 -10.05 -2.30
CA GLY A 192 4.42 -8.91 -3.18
C GLY A 192 4.01 -9.23 -4.61
N GLY A 193 3.91 -8.19 -5.41
CA GLY A 193 3.57 -8.32 -6.82
C GLY A 193 3.28 -6.98 -7.50
N GLN A 194 2.95 -7.04 -8.79
CA GLN A 194 2.58 -5.87 -9.59
C GLN A 194 1.05 -5.80 -9.76
N LEU A 195 0.44 -4.70 -9.31
CA LEU A 195 -1.00 -4.44 -9.48
C LEU A 195 -1.31 -3.97 -10.90
N VAL A 196 -0.41 -3.21 -11.50
CA VAL A 196 -0.55 -2.63 -12.83
C VAL A 196 0.82 -2.60 -13.51
N ASP A 197 0.92 -3.25 -14.67
CA ASP A 197 1.95 -3.02 -15.68
C ASP A 197 1.24 -2.63 -16.97
N VAL A 198 1.02 -1.31 -17.15
CA VAL A 198 0.47 -0.79 -18.41
C VAL A 198 1.62 -0.23 -19.23
N GLY A 199 2.28 -1.13 -19.97
CA GLY A 199 3.30 -0.78 -20.96
C GLY A 199 2.75 -0.18 -22.26
N THR A 200 1.43 -0.07 -22.43
CA THR A 200 0.82 0.35 -23.72
C THR A 200 -0.22 1.46 -23.54
N GLY A 201 0.20 2.69 -23.83
CA GLY A 201 -0.63 3.74 -24.42
C GLY A 201 -1.82 4.23 -23.58
N ILE A 202 -1.60 4.66 -22.34
CA ILE A 202 -2.52 5.65 -21.77
C ILE A 202 -2.29 6.96 -22.54
N ASP A 203 -3.29 7.39 -23.31
CA ASP A 203 -3.27 8.72 -23.95
C ASP A 203 -3.27 9.78 -22.86
N PHE A 204 -2.11 10.37 -22.59
CA PHE A 204 -1.95 11.44 -21.62
C PHE A 204 -2.13 12.78 -22.29
N ASP A 205 -3.34 13.33 -22.22
CA ASP A 205 -3.67 14.66 -22.72
C ASP A 205 -3.53 15.70 -21.59
N LEU A 206 -2.40 16.43 -21.56
CA LEU A 206 -2.25 17.65 -20.75
C LEU A 206 -2.80 18.90 -21.46
N GLY A 207 -3.45 18.73 -22.61
CA GLY A 207 -3.94 19.81 -23.45
C GLY A 207 -4.84 20.76 -22.68
N LEU A 208 -4.42 22.01 -22.56
CA LEU A 208 -5.31 23.11 -22.21
C LEU A 208 -6.26 23.33 -23.41
N PRO A 209 -7.58 23.09 -23.26
CA PRO A 209 -8.51 23.24 -24.37
C PRO A 209 -8.44 24.66 -24.95
N GLY A 210 -8.21 24.76 -26.27
CA GLY A 210 -8.19 26.04 -27.00
C GLY A 210 -6.81 26.66 -27.24
N LEU A 211 -5.70 26.06 -26.77
CA LEU A 211 -4.33 26.54 -27.04
C LEU A 211 -3.60 25.81 -28.17
N GLY A 212 -4.21 24.79 -28.79
CA GLY A 212 -3.60 24.02 -29.87
C GLY A 212 -2.32 23.30 -29.44
N LEU A 213 -2.26 22.88 -28.17
CA LEU A 213 -1.19 22.07 -27.60
C LEU A 213 -1.58 20.60 -27.69
N GLU A 214 -0.68 19.78 -28.20
CA GLU A 214 -0.81 18.33 -28.33
C GLU A 214 0.35 17.69 -27.57
N THR A 215 0.01 16.78 -26.66
CA THR A 215 0.98 15.91 -25.98
C THR A 215 1.28 14.70 -26.84
N ARG A 216 2.52 14.20 -26.74
CA ARG A 216 3.00 13.01 -27.42
C ARG A 216 3.81 12.18 -26.44
N GLY A 217 3.98 10.89 -26.74
CA GLY A 217 4.74 9.95 -25.92
C GLY A 217 3.85 8.89 -25.29
N GLU A 218 4.48 7.88 -24.71
CA GLU A 218 3.78 6.84 -23.95
C GLU A 218 3.83 7.17 -22.47
N VAL A 219 2.83 6.71 -21.72
CA VAL A 219 2.88 6.66 -20.26
C VAL A 219 3.02 5.21 -19.86
N LYS A 220 4.08 4.93 -19.09
CA LYS A 220 4.27 3.65 -18.41
C LYS A 220 4.00 3.86 -16.94
N VAL A 221 3.12 3.04 -16.39
CA VAL A 221 2.76 3.06 -14.98
C VAL A 221 3.04 1.68 -14.43
N ASP A 222 3.98 1.62 -13.49
CA ASP A 222 4.33 0.45 -12.70
C ASP A 222 3.78 0.70 -11.28
N ILE A 223 2.92 -0.20 -10.79
CA ILE A 223 2.45 -0.16 -9.39
C ILE A 223 2.77 -1.50 -8.74
N GLY A 224 3.71 -1.49 -7.80
CA GLY A 224 4.11 -2.64 -6.99
C GLY A 224 3.58 -2.53 -5.56
N TRP A 225 3.35 -3.67 -4.93
CA TRP A 225 3.06 -3.76 -3.50
C TRP A 225 3.93 -4.83 -2.86
N SER A 226 4.25 -4.65 -1.58
CA SER A 226 4.87 -5.68 -0.76
C SER A 226 4.32 -5.65 0.67
N VAL A 227 4.30 -6.83 1.29
CA VAL A 227 3.88 -7.06 2.67
C VAL A 227 4.92 -7.97 3.33
N ASP A 228 5.52 -7.50 4.41
CA ASP A 228 6.28 -8.36 5.32
C ASP A 228 5.32 -8.87 6.40
N PHE A 229 5.06 -10.18 6.38
CA PHE A 229 4.07 -10.82 7.23
C PHE A 229 4.71 -11.86 8.13
N GLY A 230 4.80 -11.53 9.41
CA GLY A 230 5.24 -12.42 10.47
C GLY A 230 4.07 -12.89 11.35
N PHE A 231 3.96 -14.19 11.59
CA PHE A 231 3.00 -14.74 12.54
C PHE A 231 3.53 -16.00 13.20
N GLY A 232 3.00 -16.33 14.37
CA GLY A 232 3.41 -17.52 15.08
C GLY A 232 2.38 -18.02 16.08
N ILE A 233 2.74 -19.15 16.67
CA ILE A 233 2.00 -19.77 17.74
C ILE A 233 2.93 -20.23 18.86
N GLY A 234 2.51 -20.02 20.11
CA GLY A 234 3.19 -20.54 21.29
C GLY A 234 3.73 -19.44 22.21
N GLY A 235 4.77 -19.77 23.00
CA GLY A 235 5.41 -18.80 23.91
C GLY A 235 4.50 -18.25 25.02
N GLY A 236 3.43 -18.97 25.35
CA GLY A 236 2.42 -18.55 26.34
C GLY A 236 1.40 -17.54 25.83
N GLN A 237 1.46 -17.15 24.55
CA GLN A 237 0.61 -16.12 23.96
C GLN A 237 -0.48 -16.66 23.02
N GLY A 238 -0.47 -17.96 22.71
CA GLY A 238 -1.34 -18.51 21.65
C GLY A 238 -0.85 -18.03 20.29
N PHE A 239 -1.78 -17.60 19.43
CA PHE A 239 -1.43 -16.92 18.17
C PHE A 239 -0.92 -15.50 18.44
N TYR A 240 0.10 -15.11 17.69
CA TYR A 240 0.62 -13.75 17.66
C TYR A 240 1.05 -13.33 16.25
N LEU A 241 1.00 -12.03 16.00
CA LEU A 241 1.66 -11.36 14.88
C LEU A 241 3.08 -10.96 15.28
N ASP A 242 4.01 -10.99 14.35
CA ASP A 242 5.38 -10.49 14.51
C ASP A 242 5.50 -9.21 13.68
N LEU A 243 5.70 -8.10 14.38
CA LEU A 243 5.78 -6.72 13.90
C LEU A 243 7.20 -6.17 14.16
N SER A 244 8.21 -7.04 14.01
CA SER A 244 9.62 -6.68 14.21
C SER A 244 10.24 -5.98 13.00
N ASP A 245 9.57 -6.06 11.86
CA ASP A 245 10.04 -5.48 10.61
C ASP A 245 9.81 -3.96 10.63
N ASP A 246 10.64 -3.20 9.89
CA ASP A 246 10.58 -1.74 9.93
C ASP A 246 9.33 -1.18 9.22
N ASP A 247 8.86 -1.83 8.15
CA ASP A 247 7.65 -1.48 7.41
C ASP A 247 6.93 -2.77 7.00
N GLU A 248 5.75 -3.06 7.57
CA GLU A 248 4.98 -4.25 7.20
C GLU A 248 4.31 -4.12 5.84
N LEU A 249 4.06 -2.90 5.36
CA LEU A 249 3.31 -2.62 4.14
C LEU A 249 4.03 -1.58 3.30
N ALA A 250 4.20 -1.85 2.01
CA ALA A 250 4.69 -0.87 1.04
C ALA A 250 3.90 -0.89 -0.26
N LEU A 251 3.70 0.30 -0.82
CA LEU A 251 3.15 0.54 -2.15
C LEU A 251 4.12 1.43 -2.92
N GLU A 252 4.62 0.91 -4.03
CA GLU A 252 5.56 1.57 -4.92
C GLU A 252 4.88 1.95 -6.22
N VAL A 253 4.96 3.22 -6.59
CA VAL A 253 4.39 3.78 -7.81
C VAL A 253 5.49 4.43 -8.62
N ASP A 254 5.65 3.99 -9.85
CA ASP A 254 6.58 4.59 -10.80
C ASP A 254 5.86 4.91 -12.11
N VAL A 255 5.90 6.19 -12.50
CA VAL A 255 5.36 6.68 -13.75
C VAL A 255 6.50 7.21 -14.61
N LYS A 256 6.72 6.56 -15.75
CA LYS A 256 7.73 6.97 -16.73
C LYS A 256 7.04 7.49 -17.98
N LEU A 257 7.59 8.55 -18.55
CA LEU A 257 7.04 9.24 -19.73
C LEU A 257 7.99 9.13 -20.94
N PRO A 258 8.29 7.92 -21.46
CA PRO A 258 9.25 7.75 -22.54
C PRO A 258 8.80 8.44 -23.83
N GLY A 259 9.71 9.24 -24.39
CA GLY A 259 9.44 9.99 -25.62
C GLY A 259 8.41 11.10 -25.45
N ALA A 260 8.13 11.51 -24.21
CA ALA A 260 7.16 12.54 -23.93
C ALA A 260 7.56 13.89 -24.53
N GLY A 261 6.55 14.62 -24.99
CA GLY A 261 6.75 15.96 -25.50
C GLY A 261 5.44 16.70 -25.71
N ILE A 262 5.56 18.00 -25.89
CA ILE A 262 4.46 18.91 -26.15
C ILE A 262 4.75 19.61 -27.47
N THR A 263 3.76 19.64 -28.35
CA THR A 263 3.81 20.38 -29.62
C THR A 263 2.66 21.38 -29.65
N GLY A 264 2.95 22.61 -30.02
CA GLY A 264 1.96 23.69 -30.07
C GLY A 264 2.11 24.55 -31.32
N THR A 265 1.01 25.03 -31.88
CA THR A 265 1.05 25.99 -32.98
C THR A 265 0.23 27.24 -32.67
N LEU A 266 0.86 28.41 -32.78
CA LEU A 266 0.21 29.71 -32.65
C LEU A 266 0.48 30.55 -33.91
N GLY A 267 -0.46 30.54 -34.85
CA GLY A 267 -0.29 31.20 -36.15
C GLY A 267 0.93 30.66 -36.91
N PHE A 268 1.92 31.51 -37.18
CA PHE A 268 3.17 31.11 -37.82
C PHE A 268 4.23 30.57 -36.85
N LEU A 269 3.96 30.53 -35.53
CA LEU A 269 4.90 30.03 -34.52
C LEU A 269 4.59 28.57 -34.19
N GLN A 270 5.64 27.77 -34.08
CA GLN A 270 5.60 26.39 -33.59
C GLN A 270 6.43 26.30 -32.31
N PHE A 271 5.81 25.79 -31.25
CA PHE A 271 6.43 25.43 -29.99
C PHE A 271 6.63 23.92 -29.92
N GLU A 272 7.80 23.49 -29.45
CA GLU A 272 8.13 22.09 -29.18
C GLU A 272 8.81 22.03 -27.82
N ALA A 273 8.36 21.16 -26.93
CA ALA A 273 9.08 20.75 -25.74
C ALA A 273 9.27 19.23 -25.80
N ASN A 274 10.51 18.76 -25.71
CA ASN A 274 10.80 17.33 -25.72
C ASN A 274 11.47 16.93 -24.42
N ASP A 275 11.06 15.81 -23.84
CA ASP A 275 11.74 15.20 -22.70
C ASP A 275 13.20 14.91 -23.04
N LYS A 276 14.09 15.29 -22.13
CA LYS A 276 15.54 15.01 -22.20
C LYS A 276 15.91 13.70 -21.51
N GLY A 277 14.92 13.03 -20.91
CA GLY A 277 15.05 11.77 -20.19
C GLY A 277 14.96 11.99 -18.69
N GLY A 278 14.40 11.00 -17.99
CA GLY A 278 14.21 11.05 -16.54
C GLY A 278 13.01 11.90 -16.10
N THR A 279 12.15 12.34 -17.02
CA THR A 279 10.85 12.89 -16.66
C THR A 279 9.94 11.76 -16.18
N GLY A 280 9.38 11.92 -14.99
CA GLY A 280 8.56 10.90 -14.35
C GLY A 280 8.07 11.31 -12.97
N LEU A 281 7.28 10.42 -12.39
CA LEU A 281 6.79 10.51 -11.02
C LEU A 281 7.17 9.21 -10.30
N GLY A 282 7.54 9.34 -9.05
CA GLY A 282 7.85 8.22 -8.17
C GLY A 282 7.17 8.43 -6.83
N ALA A 283 6.59 7.39 -6.24
CA ALA A 283 6.08 7.45 -4.87
C ALA A 283 6.23 6.11 -4.15
N SER A 284 6.67 6.18 -2.92
CA SER A 284 6.73 5.08 -1.96
C SER A 284 5.83 5.43 -0.80
N ILE A 285 4.82 4.60 -0.56
CA ILE A 285 3.89 4.76 0.56
C ILE A 285 4.05 3.52 1.43
N VAL A 286 4.46 3.74 2.67
CA VAL A 286 4.74 2.66 3.61
C VAL A 286 3.84 2.76 4.83
N ALA A 287 3.59 1.64 5.48
CA ALA A 287 2.98 1.60 6.80
C ALA A 287 3.70 0.60 7.70
N ASN A 288 4.17 1.13 8.82
CA ASN A 288 4.67 0.37 9.95
C ASN A 288 3.55 0.17 10.98
N LEU A 289 3.37 -1.06 11.44
CA LEU A 289 2.45 -1.47 12.48
C LEU A 289 3.19 -1.54 13.82
N THR A 290 2.82 -0.68 14.77
CA THR A 290 3.37 -0.72 16.13
C THR A 290 2.30 -0.94 17.18
N THR A 291 2.70 -1.29 18.40
CA THR A 291 1.79 -1.27 19.56
C THR A 291 1.91 0.03 20.34
N THR A 292 0.91 0.35 21.17
CA THR A 292 0.95 1.52 22.06
C THR A 292 2.14 1.56 23.03
N SER A 293 2.75 0.42 23.32
CA SER A 293 3.95 0.33 24.16
C SER A 293 5.24 0.57 23.40
N GLY A 294 5.25 0.43 22.06
CA GLY A 294 6.45 0.56 21.22
C GLY A 294 7.56 -0.46 21.49
N GLU A 295 7.37 -1.40 22.42
CA GLU A 295 8.39 -2.34 22.91
C GLU A 295 8.12 -3.80 22.53
N ASP A 296 6.96 -4.13 21.99
CA ASP A 296 6.57 -5.53 21.73
C ASP A 296 6.53 -5.80 20.23
N GLU A 297 7.51 -6.58 19.77
CA GLU A 297 7.61 -7.11 18.41
C GLU A 297 6.54 -8.19 18.18
N ARG A 298 6.01 -8.84 19.23
CA ARG A 298 4.99 -9.89 19.10
C ARG A 298 3.67 -9.51 19.72
N VAL A 299 2.63 -9.47 18.90
CA VAL A 299 1.29 -9.03 19.29
C VAL A 299 0.32 -10.20 19.28
N GLY A 300 -0.02 -10.70 20.46
CA GLY A 300 -1.05 -11.73 20.63
C GLY A 300 -2.45 -11.22 20.27
N LEU A 301 -3.37 -12.14 19.93
CA LEU A 301 -4.74 -11.82 19.48
C LEU A 301 -5.48 -10.79 20.35
N LEU A 302 -5.37 -10.92 21.68
CA LEU A 302 -6.04 -10.03 22.65
C LEU A 302 -5.57 -8.57 22.57
N ARG A 303 -4.42 -8.34 21.96
CA ARG A 303 -3.77 -7.03 21.84
C ARG A 303 -3.77 -6.50 20.42
N MET A 304 -4.49 -7.14 19.49
CA MET A 304 -4.63 -6.60 18.13
C MET A 304 -5.26 -5.20 18.12
N GLY A 305 -6.17 -4.89 19.06
CA GLY A 305 -6.70 -3.53 19.23
C GLY A 305 -5.68 -2.48 19.68
N ASP A 306 -4.51 -2.91 20.15
CA ASP A 306 -3.39 -2.02 20.50
C ASP A 306 -2.53 -1.65 19.29
N ILE A 307 -2.73 -2.31 18.14
CA ILE A 307 -2.00 -2.05 16.90
C ILE A 307 -2.32 -0.63 16.41
N ARG A 308 -1.29 0.09 15.97
CA ARG A 308 -1.32 1.44 15.42
C ARG A 308 -0.61 1.43 14.09
N VAL A 309 -1.20 2.06 13.10
CA VAL A 309 -0.63 2.23 11.77
C VAL A 309 0.12 3.55 11.72
N ASN A 310 1.43 3.51 11.47
CA ASN A 310 2.27 4.67 11.23
C ASN A 310 2.63 4.69 9.75
N ALA A 311 1.92 5.51 8.99
CA ALA A 311 2.12 5.60 7.56
C ALA A 311 3.03 6.77 7.17
N GLY A 312 3.91 6.50 6.22
CA GLY A 312 4.84 7.44 5.64
C GLY A 312 4.72 7.50 4.11
N VAL A 313 5.09 8.65 3.54
CA VAL A 313 5.21 8.80 2.09
C VAL A 313 6.52 9.47 1.73
N ALA A 314 7.16 8.96 0.70
CA ALA A 314 8.20 9.65 -0.05
C ALA A 314 7.74 9.73 -1.51
N ALA A 315 7.89 10.89 -2.13
CA ALA A 315 7.47 11.07 -3.51
C ALA A 315 8.37 12.05 -4.23
N GLU A 316 8.51 11.85 -5.52
CA GLU A 316 9.30 12.70 -6.40
C GLU A 316 8.56 12.95 -7.72
N ALA A 317 8.81 14.12 -8.28
CA ALA A 317 8.33 14.53 -9.59
C ALA A 317 9.44 15.28 -10.29
N LYS A 318 9.89 14.72 -11.41
CA LYS A 318 10.95 15.28 -12.22
C LYS A 318 10.45 15.59 -13.61
N VAL A 319 10.77 16.78 -14.10
CA VAL A 319 10.47 17.20 -15.48
C VAL A 319 11.71 17.87 -16.06
N ASP A 320 12.27 17.31 -17.13
CA ASP A 320 13.41 17.88 -17.84
C ASP A 320 13.10 18.01 -19.33
N LEU A 321 12.81 19.24 -19.78
CA LEU A 321 12.34 19.52 -21.13
C LEU A 321 13.30 20.43 -21.89
N ALA A 322 13.66 20.00 -23.10
CA ALA A 322 14.26 20.86 -24.12
C ALA A 322 13.15 21.60 -24.87
N MET A 323 13.08 22.91 -24.69
CA MET A 323 12.08 23.77 -25.32
C MET A 323 12.65 24.47 -26.55
N GLN A 324 11.81 24.59 -27.58
CA GLN A 324 12.12 25.28 -28.82
C GLN A 324 10.90 26.04 -29.33
N LEU A 325 11.09 27.31 -29.64
CA LEU A 325 10.14 28.12 -30.40
C LEU A 325 10.76 28.47 -31.75
N ARG A 326 10.05 28.14 -32.83
CA ARG A 326 10.48 28.42 -34.20
C ARG A 326 9.32 28.90 -35.06
N LEU A 327 9.63 29.42 -36.25
CA LEU A 327 8.61 29.62 -37.27
C LEU A 327 8.16 28.25 -37.85
N ASN A 328 6.86 28.07 -38.01
CA ASN A 328 6.25 26.92 -38.66
C ASN A 328 6.52 27.01 -40.17
N SER A 329 7.21 25.99 -40.71
CA SER A 329 7.60 25.91 -42.11
C SER A 329 6.45 25.73 -43.08
N GLU A 330 5.27 25.30 -42.61
CA GLU A 330 4.06 25.19 -43.42
C GLU A 330 3.50 26.56 -43.77
N PHE A 331 3.60 27.53 -42.86
CA PHE A 331 3.13 28.90 -43.07
C PHE A 331 4.22 29.82 -43.65
N VAL A 332 5.49 29.53 -43.35
CA VAL A 332 6.63 30.31 -43.84
C VAL A 332 7.65 29.38 -44.53
N PRO A 333 7.56 29.22 -45.87
CA PRO A 333 8.51 28.39 -46.61
C PRO A 333 9.96 28.84 -46.37
N ASN A 334 10.87 27.88 -46.15
CA ASN A 334 12.28 28.09 -45.78
C ASN A 334 12.54 28.71 -44.39
N ALA A 335 11.52 28.79 -43.51
CA ALA A 335 11.69 29.24 -42.13
C ALA A 335 12.82 28.53 -41.37
N ALA A 336 12.91 27.20 -41.53
CA ALA A 336 13.87 26.37 -40.81
C ALA A 336 15.34 26.68 -41.11
N THR A 337 15.64 27.31 -42.25
CA THR A 337 17.01 27.63 -42.69
C THR A 337 17.35 29.12 -42.61
N ALA A 338 16.35 30.00 -42.54
CA ALA A 338 16.53 31.45 -42.64
C ALA A 338 16.18 32.22 -41.36
N PHE A 339 15.44 31.61 -40.42
CA PHE A 339 14.95 32.29 -39.22
C PHE A 339 15.58 31.75 -37.93
N PRO A 340 15.95 32.63 -36.98
CA PRO A 340 16.41 32.22 -35.67
C PRO A 340 15.32 31.42 -34.93
N LYS A 341 15.76 30.45 -34.13
CA LYS A 341 14.92 29.75 -33.16
C LYS A 341 15.30 30.18 -31.75
N VAL A 342 14.31 30.21 -30.87
CA VAL A 342 14.54 30.39 -29.42
C VAL A 342 14.62 29.00 -28.82
N VAL A 343 15.67 28.73 -28.04
CA VAL A 343 15.83 27.49 -27.30
C VAL A 343 15.92 27.80 -25.81
N GLY A 344 15.39 26.90 -25.00
CA GLY A 344 15.48 26.98 -23.55
C GLY A 344 15.37 25.60 -22.95
N ASP A 345 15.76 25.49 -21.69
CA ASP A 345 15.59 24.28 -20.90
C ASP A 345 14.64 24.60 -19.74
N PHE A 346 13.72 23.68 -19.47
CA PHE A 346 12.87 23.69 -18.29
C PHE A 346 13.19 22.49 -17.43
N PHE A 347 13.55 22.74 -16.17
CA PHE A 347 13.83 21.71 -15.19
C PHE A 347 13.01 21.95 -13.93
N LEU A 348 12.16 20.97 -13.61
CA LEU A 348 11.44 20.87 -12.34
C LEU A 348 11.95 19.64 -11.60
N ASP A 349 12.27 19.86 -10.33
CA ASP A 349 12.62 18.80 -9.39
C ASP A 349 11.87 19.08 -8.09
N TRP A 350 10.91 18.21 -7.81
CA TRP A 350 10.10 18.26 -6.60
C TRP A 350 10.23 16.93 -5.90
N SER A 351 10.43 16.97 -4.59
CA SER A 351 10.39 15.78 -3.75
C SER A 351 9.90 16.06 -2.34
N ILE A 352 9.34 15.03 -1.72
CA ILE A 352 9.07 14.94 -0.29
C ILE A 352 9.64 13.62 0.21
N GLY A 353 10.34 13.65 1.35
CA GLY A 353 11.11 12.49 1.77
C GLY A 353 12.21 12.11 0.77
N ASP A 354 12.71 10.89 0.89
CA ASP A 354 13.70 10.31 -0.02
C ASP A 354 13.43 8.81 -0.15
N ARG A 355 12.93 8.40 -1.33
CA ARG A 355 12.58 7.00 -1.63
C ARG A 355 13.80 6.09 -1.56
N ASP A 356 14.94 6.55 -2.08
CA ASP A 356 16.17 5.75 -2.17
C ASP A 356 16.83 5.53 -0.81
N LYS A 357 16.50 6.38 0.18
CA LYS A 357 17.01 6.27 1.55
C LYS A 357 15.98 5.78 2.56
N ASN A 358 14.77 5.42 2.13
CA ASN A 358 13.64 5.08 3.00
C ASN A 358 13.35 6.19 4.05
N GLU A 359 13.47 7.46 3.65
CA GLU A 359 13.17 8.60 4.51
C GLU A 359 11.76 9.12 4.20
N TYR A 360 10.77 8.69 5.00
CA TYR A 360 9.36 9.02 4.74
C TYR A 360 8.86 10.21 5.56
N VAL A 361 7.96 11.01 4.96
CA VAL A 361 7.20 12.04 5.66
C VAL A 361 5.89 11.43 6.16
N SER A 362 5.58 11.62 7.44
CA SER A 362 4.31 11.12 8.00
C SER A 362 3.09 11.71 7.29
N LEU A 363 2.11 10.86 6.93
CA LEU A 363 0.88 11.28 6.24
C LEU A 363 0.08 12.34 7.02
N GLY A 364 0.12 12.31 8.35
CA GLY A 364 -0.53 13.30 9.22
C GLY A 364 0.08 14.72 9.14
N GLY A 365 1.30 14.84 8.60
CA GLY A 365 2.04 16.11 8.45
C GLY A 365 2.05 16.70 7.05
N LEU A 366 1.38 16.07 6.07
CA LEU A 366 1.47 16.45 4.65
C LEU A 366 1.01 17.87 4.33
N GLY A 367 0.11 18.45 5.14
CA GLY A 367 -0.44 19.79 4.92
C GLY A 367 0.62 20.90 4.80
N ASP A 368 1.74 20.77 5.53
CA ASP A 368 2.83 21.75 5.50
C ASP A 368 4.00 21.31 4.60
N ALA A 369 4.17 20.00 4.36
CA ALA A 369 5.29 19.44 3.61
C ALA A 369 5.18 19.65 2.08
N ILE A 370 3.96 19.65 1.53
CA ILE A 370 3.72 19.83 0.07
C ILE A 370 4.26 21.18 -0.44
N GLY A 371 4.29 22.21 0.41
CA GLY A 371 4.81 23.53 0.06
C GLY A 371 6.33 23.67 0.14
N ALA A 372 7.04 22.77 0.85
CA ALA A 372 8.47 22.89 1.12
C ALA A 372 9.37 22.22 0.07
N GLY A 373 8.85 21.22 -0.66
CA GLY A 373 9.64 20.36 -1.56
C GLY A 373 9.93 20.89 -2.97
N CYS A 374 9.56 22.14 -3.30
CA CYS A 374 9.59 22.60 -4.69
C CYS A 374 10.87 23.38 -5.03
N THR A 375 11.70 22.85 -5.93
CA THR A 375 12.76 23.61 -6.61
C THR A 375 12.49 23.67 -8.11
N SER A 376 12.40 24.88 -8.66
CA SER A 376 12.19 25.08 -10.11
C SER A 376 13.30 25.96 -10.67
N SER A 377 13.91 25.56 -11.79
CA SER A 377 14.87 26.39 -12.50
C SER A 377 14.56 26.44 -14.00
N SER A 378 14.66 27.63 -14.58
CA SER A 378 14.44 27.84 -16.02
C SER A 378 15.59 28.65 -16.58
N SER A 379 16.19 28.18 -17.69
CA SER A 379 17.24 28.92 -18.39
C SER A 379 16.89 29.05 -19.87
N ALA A 380 17.07 30.25 -20.42
CA ALA A 380 16.78 30.56 -21.82
C ALA A 380 18.03 31.08 -22.51
N THR A 381 18.40 30.48 -23.65
CA THR A 381 19.62 30.83 -24.37
C THR A 381 19.29 31.19 -25.82
N TRP A 382 19.72 32.38 -26.26
CA TRP A 382 19.46 32.85 -27.62
C TRP A 382 20.53 32.36 -28.59
N ALA A 383 20.21 31.38 -29.44
CA ALA A 383 21.13 30.87 -30.45
C ALA A 383 20.80 31.46 -31.85
N TRP A 384 21.67 32.32 -32.37
CA TRP A 384 21.59 32.84 -33.74
C TRP A 384 22.46 32.00 -34.67
N THR A 385 21.89 30.98 -35.33
CA THR A 385 22.62 30.19 -36.33
C THR A 385 22.27 30.68 -37.74
N TRP A 386 23.18 31.42 -38.38
CA TRP A 386 23.03 31.84 -39.77
C TRP A 386 23.46 30.70 -40.70
N ALA A 387 22.53 30.07 -41.42
CA ALA A 387 22.86 29.16 -42.50
C ALA A 387 23.34 29.96 -43.72
N ARG A 388 24.66 30.00 -43.96
CA ARG A 388 25.23 30.64 -45.15
C ARG A 388 24.98 29.73 -46.36
N SER A 389 23.96 30.01 -47.18
CA SER A 389 23.80 29.30 -48.46
C SER A 389 24.94 29.68 -49.40
N SER A 390 25.83 28.74 -49.72
CA SER A 390 26.82 28.92 -50.79
C SER A 390 26.11 28.89 -52.15
N ARG A 391 25.80 30.05 -52.73
CA ARG A 391 25.50 30.15 -54.16
C ARG A 391 26.80 29.99 -54.95
N THR A 392 27.02 28.81 -55.52
CA THR A 392 27.99 28.59 -56.59
C THR A 392 27.48 29.30 -57.84
N THR A 393 28.00 30.49 -58.14
CA THR A 393 27.85 31.12 -59.45
C THR A 393 28.72 30.37 -60.47
N SER A 394 28.10 29.54 -61.30
CA SER A 394 28.71 29.02 -62.52
C SER A 394 28.80 30.16 -63.56
N ARG A 395 30.02 30.48 -64.01
CA ARG A 395 30.26 31.33 -65.18
C ARG A 395 30.20 30.46 -66.45
N PRO A 396 29.45 30.82 -67.50
CA PRO A 396 29.52 30.13 -68.78
C PRO A 396 30.71 30.65 -69.60
N SER A 397 31.56 29.73 -70.08
CA SER A 397 32.61 29.99 -71.07
C SER A 397 32.03 29.97 -72.49
N TRP A 398 32.29 31.01 -73.28
CA TRP A 398 32.05 31.01 -74.73
C TRP A 398 33.38 30.82 -75.49
N PRO A 399 33.39 30.10 -76.62
CA PRO A 399 34.61 29.75 -77.34
C PRO A 399 35.09 30.85 -78.29
N ARG A 400 36.42 30.92 -78.47
CA ARG A 400 37.08 31.34 -79.71
C ARG A 400 38.24 30.42 -79.99
#